data_AF-A0A376L9Z6-F1
#
_entry.id   AF-A0A376L9Z6-F1
#
_cell.length_a   1.000
_cell.length_b   1.000
_cell.length_c   1.000
_cell.angle_alpha   90.00
_cell.angle_beta   90.00
_cell.angle_gamma   90.00
#
_symmetry.space_group_name_H-M   'P 1'
#
loop_
_entity.id
_entity.type
_entity.pdbx_description
1 polymer ?
#
loop_
_entity_poly.entity_id
_entity_poly.type
_entity_poly.pdbx_seq_one_letter_code
_entity_poly.pdbx_strand_id
1 'polypeptide(L)'
;MASLGAPMPMLAAIIAVVMEVPAAILIVLGFFTRPLAVLFIFYTLGTAVIGHHYWDMTGDAVGPNMINFWKNVSIASAFLLLAITGPGAISLDRR
;
A
#
# COMPACT_ATOMS: atom_id res chain seq x y z
N MET A 1 -12.40 -7.77 -4.10
CA MET A 1 -12.59 -7.56 -2.65
C MET A 1 -13.41 -8.66 -1.99
N ALA A 2 -14.61 -9.00 -2.47
CA ALA A 2 -15.41 -10.08 -1.86
C ALA A 2 -14.76 -11.47 -1.95
N SER A 3 -14.14 -11.79 -3.10
CA SER A 3 -13.38 -13.04 -3.31
C SER A 3 -12.09 -13.13 -2.49
N LEU A 4 -11.63 -12.01 -1.91
CA LEU A 4 -10.41 -11.94 -1.09
C LEU A 4 -10.72 -12.03 0.42
N GLY A 5 -11.99 -12.23 0.80
CA GLY A 5 -12.39 -12.25 2.22
C GLY A 5 -12.22 -10.91 2.94
N ALA A 6 -12.14 -9.79 2.20
CA ALA A 6 -11.93 -8.48 2.80
C ALA A 6 -13.13 -8.07 3.70
N PRO A 7 -12.89 -7.56 4.92
CA PRO A 7 -13.94 -7.00 5.76
C PRO A 7 -14.65 -5.85 5.03
N MET A 8 -15.98 -5.87 4.98
CA MET A 8 -16.80 -4.88 4.27
C MET A 8 -16.29 -4.60 2.84
N PRO A 9 -16.44 -5.54 1.89
CA PRO A 9 -15.79 -5.49 0.58
C PRO A 9 -15.98 -4.21 -0.23
N MET A 10 -17.15 -3.57 -0.12
CA MET A 10 -17.45 -2.30 -0.79
C MET A 10 -16.64 -1.14 -0.20
N LEU A 11 -16.55 -1.06 1.13
CA LEU A 11 -15.74 -0.04 1.80
C LEU A 11 -14.25 -0.26 1.51
N ALA A 12 -13.79 -1.51 1.56
CA ALA A 12 -12.41 -1.86 1.21
C ALA A 12 -12.05 -1.47 -0.25
N ALA A 13 -12.98 -1.66 -1.19
CA ALA A 13 -12.80 -1.23 -2.57
C ALA A 13 -12.69 0.30 -2.70
N ILE A 14 -13.54 1.05 -2.00
CA ILE A 14 -13.49 2.52 -1.99
C ILE A 14 -12.15 3.01 -1.43
N ILE A 15 -11.71 2.44 -0.30
CA ILE A 15 -10.41 2.78 0.31
C ILE A 15 -9.28 2.49 -0.69
N ALA A 16 -9.29 1.32 -1.34
CA ALA A 16 -8.27 0.95 -2.33
C ALA A 16 -8.20 1.96 -3.48
N VAL A 17 -9.35 2.36 -4.04
CA VAL A 17 -9.41 3.36 -5.11
C VAL A 17 -8.83 4.71 -4.66
N VAL A 18 -9.19 5.18 -3.46
CA VAL A 18 -8.70 6.46 -2.92
C VAL A 18 -7.20 6.43 -2.65
N MET A 19 -6.69 5.31 -2.14
CA MET A 19 -5.27 5.15 -1.85
C MET A 19 -4.45 5.03 -3.13
N GLU A 20 -4.86 4.19 -4.07
CA GLU A 20 -4.05 3.88 -5.26
C GLU A 20 -4.01 5.00 -6.28
N VAL A 21 -5.03 5.86 -6.33
CA VAL A 21 -5.12 6.93 -7.33
C VAL A 21 -4.94 8.32 -6.69
N PRO A 22 -5.92 8.91 -5.95
CA PRO A 22 -5.74 10.23 -5.34
C PRO A 22 -4.51 10.35 -4.43
N ALA A 23 -4.33 9.44 -3.46
CA ALA A 23 -3.26 9.56 -2.48
C ALA A 23 -1.87 9.40 -3.11
N ALA A 24 -1.74 8.50 -4.10
CA ALA A 24 -0.51 8.31 -4.85
C ALA A 24 -0.14 9.58 -5.64
N ILE A 25 -1.12 10.22 -6.30
CA ILE A 25 -0.92 11.49 -7.01
C ILE A 25 -0.44 12.59 -6.05
N LEU A 26 -1.06 12.70 -4.87
CA LEU A 26 -0.64 13.69 -3.86
C LEU A 26 0.82 13.49 -3.42
N ILE A 27 1.25 12.24 -3.20
CA ILE A 27 2.66 11.93 -2.90
C ILE A 27 3.57 12.36 -4.04
N VAL A 28 3.22 12.04 -5.29
CA VAL A 28 4.03 12.38 -6.48
C VAL A 28 4.17 13.90 -6.62
N LEU A 29 3.10 14.65 -6.41
CA LEU A 29 3.10 16.12 -6.41
C LEU A 29 3.79 16.72 -5.18
N GLY A 30 4.14 15.89 -4.21
CA GLY A 30 4.84 16.30 -2.99
C GLY A 30 3.95 16.96 -1.95
N PHE A 31 2.62 16.82 -2.03
CA PHE A 31 1.67 17.28 -1.03
C PHE A 31 1.56 16.28 0.11
N PHE A 32 1.64 16.75 1.37
CA PHE A 32 1.46 15.91 2.54
C PHE A 32 2.26 14.59 2.50
N THR A 33 3.46 14.60 1.90
CA THR A 33 4.22 13.38 1.58
C THR A 33 4.47 12.49 2.80
N ARG A 34 4.84 13.08 3.95
CA ARG A 34 5.10 12.32 5.18
C ARG A 34 3.87 11.59 5.73
N PRO A 35 2.76 12.28 6.05
CA PRO A 35 1.57 11.58 6.58
C PRO A 35 0.97 10.61 5.56
N LEU A 36 0.98 10.94 4.26
CA LEU A 36 0.53 10.00 3.24
C LEU A 36 1.44 8.77 3.14
N ALA A 37 2.77 8.94 3.21
CA ALA A 37 3.70 7.81 3.20
C ALA A 37 3.42 6.87 4.39
N VAL A 38 3.18 7.40 5.59
CA VAL A 38 2.79 6.60 6.76
C VAL A 38 1.48 5.85 6.51
N LEU A 39 0.48 6.51 5.92
CA LEU A 39 -0.77 5.86 5.54
C LEU A 39 -0.57 4.72 4.54
N PHE A 40 0.32 4.91 3.56
CA PHE A 40 0.67 3.88 2.57
C PHE A 40 1.39 2.68 3.17
N ILE A 41 2.16 2.84 4.25
CA ILE A 41 2.76 1.70 4.97
C ILE A 41 1.64 0.77 5.46
N PHE A 42 0.68 1.31 6.21
CA PHE A 42 -0.43 0.52 6.75
C PHE A 42 -1.34 -0.04 5.65
N TYR A 43 -1.65 0.75 4.62
CA TYR A 43 -2.43 0.30 3.48
C TYR A 43 -1.75 -0.89 2.77
N THR A 44 -0.46 -0.77 2.44
CA THR A 44 0.27 -1.79 1.68
C THR A 44 0.46 -3.07 2.49
N LEU A 45 0.70 -2.98 3.79
CA LEU A 45 0.74 -4.15 4.67
C LEU A 45 -0.64 -4.81 4.81
N GLY A 46 -1.70 -4.00 4.94
CA GLY A 46 -3.07 -4.50 4.99
C GLY A 46 -3.46 -5.28 3.72
N THR A 47 -3.13 -4.75 2.54
CA THR A 47 -3.38 -5.44 1.28
C THR A 47 -2.51 -6.69 1.11
N ALA A 48 -1.28 -6.72 1.65
CA ALA A 48 -0.45 -7.92 1.68
C ALA A 48 -1.12 -9.04 2.48
N VAL A 49 -1.59 -8.74 3.69
CA VAL A 49 -2.22 -9.73 4.57
C VAL A 49 -3.56 -10.21 4.01
N ILE A 50 -4.38 -9.31 3.47
CA ILE A 50 -5.71 -9.67 2.94
C ILE A 50 -5.57 -10.40 1.59
N GLY A 51 -4.76 -9.88 0.68
CA GLY A 51 -4.69 -10.35 -0.70
C GLY A 51 -3.69 -11.49 -0.94
N HIS A 52 -2.70 -11.66 -0.05
CA HIS A 52 -1.56 -12.55 -0.27
C HIS A 52 -1.19 -13.36 0.99
N HIS A 53 -2.18 -13.85 1.75
CA HIS A 53 -2.01 -14.73 2.90
C HIS A 53 -1.51 -16.13 2.51
N TYR A 54 -0.29 -16.23 1.96
CA TYR A 54 0.25 -17.47 1.42
C TYR A 54 0.35 -18.62 2.45
N TRP A 55 0.36 -18.28 3.75
CA TRP A 55 0.38 -19.25 4.86
C TRP A 55 -0.92 -20.05 5.02
N ASP A 56 -2.04 -19.54 4.51
CA ASP A 56 -3.34 -20.25 4.49
C ASP A 56 -3.60 -20.95 3.15
N MET A 57 -2.63 -20.93 2.23
CA MET A 57 -2.75 -21.49 0.87
C MET A 57 -1.98 -22.81 0.72
N THR A 58 -2.36 -23.62 -0.27
CA THR A 58 -1.71 -24.89 -0.59
C THR A 58 -1.51 -25.07 -2.10
N GLY A 59 -0.54 -25.87 -2.51
CA GLY A 59 -0.26 -26.19 -3.91
C GLY A 59 0.36 -25.01 -4.68
N ASP A 60 0.06 -24.92 -5.98
CA ASP A 60 0.69 -23.98 -6.91
C ASP A 60 0.42 -22.50 -6.60
N ALA A 61 -0.57 -22.21 -5.74
CA ALA A 61 -0.92 -20.85 -5.34
C ALA A 61 0.06 -20.24 -4.31
N VAL A 62 0.82 -21.05 -3.57
CA VAL A 62 1.67 -20.58 -2.47
C VAL A 62 2.81 -19.69 -2.97
N GLY A 63 3.56 -20.15 -3.97
CA GLY A 63 4.73 -19.44 -4.50
C GLY A 63 4.41 -18.02 -4.99
N PRO A 64 3.45 -17.86 -5.92
CA PRO A 64 3.05 -16.54 -6.41
C PRO A 64 2.53 -15.59 -5.32
N ASN A 65 1.77 -16.10 -4.34
CA ASN A 65 1.27 -15.25 -3.25
C ASN A 65 2.36 -14.87 -2.25
N MET A 66 3.30 -15.77 -1.96
CA MET A 66 4.46 -15.45 -1.13
C MET A 66 5.30 -14.33 -1.76
N ILE A 67 5.55 -14.38 -3.07
CA ILE A 67 6.25 -13.31 -3.80
C ILE A 67 5.50 -11.98 -3.67
N ASN A 68 4.19 -11.98 -3.87
CA ASN A 68 3.40 -10.75 -3.78
C ASN A 68 3.33 -10.18 -2.36
N PHE A 69 3.28 -11.02 -1.34
CA PHE A 69 3.35 -10.60 0.05
C PHE A 69 4.67 -9.85 0.33
N TRP A 70 5.81 -10.47 0.00
CA TRP A 70 7.12 -9.86 0.22
C TRP A 70 7.38 -8.63 -0.67
N LYS A 71 6.81 -8.59 -1.87
CA LYS A 71 6.77 -7.39 -2.71
C LYS A 71 6.09 -6.24 -1.97
N ASN A 72 4.93 -6.48 -1.38
CA ASN A 72 4.21 -5.45 -0.63
C ASN A 72 4.98 -5.00 0.63
N VAL A 73 5.63 -5.92 1.36
CA VAL A 73 6.50 -5.56 2.49
C VAL A 73 7.68 -4.68 2.05
N SER A 74 8.29 -4.99 0.90
CA SER A 74 9.35 -4.17 0.31
C SER A 74 8.86 -2.77 -0.05
N ILE A 75 7.66 -2.66 -0.64
CA ILE A 75 7.04 -1.37 -0.97
C ILE A 75 6.72 -0.57 0.30
N ALA A 76 6.18 -1.21 1.35
CA ALA A 76 5.93 -0.56 2.63
C ALA A 76 7.23 0.00 3.25
N SER A 77 8.35 -0.71 3.10
CA SER A 77 9.66 -0.27 3.55
C SER A 77 10.17 0.95 2.76
N ALA A 78 9.90 1.02 1.46
CA ALA A 78 10.19 2.21 0.66
C ALA A 78 9.35 3.42 1.10
N PHE A 79 8.07 3.23 1.46
CA PHE A 79 7.26 4.30 2.05
C PHE A 79 7.75 4.72 3.44
N LEU A 80 8.30 3.80 4.25
CA LEU A 80 8.96 4.16 5.51
C LEU A 80 10.16 5.07 5.26
N LEU A 81 11.00 4.74 4.28
CA LEU A 81 12.10 5.62 3.88
C LEU A 81 11.58 7.01 3.46
N LEU A 82 10.53 7.06 2.63
CA LEU A 82 9.91 8.31 2.18
C LEU A 82 9.30 9.12 3.34
N ALA A 83 8.74 8.46 4.35
CA ALA A 83 8.22 9.14 5.55
C ALA A 83 9.35 9.82 6.35
N ILE A 84 10.54 9.22 6.38
CA ILE A 84 11.72 9.76 7.07
C ILE A 84 12.35 10.90 6.24
N THR A 85 12.67 10.63 4.97
CA THR A 85 13.36 11.60 4.09
C THR A 85 12.46 12.77 3.72
N GLY A 86 11.15 12.55 3.60
CA GLY A 86 10.17 13.58 3.27
C GLY A 86 10.09 13.88 1.77
N PRO A 87 9.38 14.97 1.40
CA PRO A 87 9.18 15.36 0.01
C PRO A 87 10.49 15.73 -0.69
N GLY A 88 10.61 15.34 -1.97
CA GLY A 88 11.78 15.64 -2.81
C GLY A 88 11.78 17.06 -3.41
N ALA A 89 12.81 17.35 -4.22
CA ALA A 89 13.06 18.67 -4.82
C ALA A 89 12.04 19.15 -5.88
N ILE A 90 10.97 18.40 -6.13
CA ILE A 90 9.88 18.78 -7.06
C ILE A 90 8.57 19.02 -6.28
N SER A 91 8.57 18.88 -4.95
CA SER A 91 7.37 19.08 -4.13
C SER A 91 6.78 20.48 -4.28
N LEU A 92 5.46 20.51 -4.51
CA LEU A 92 4.63 21.71 -4.62
C LEU A 92 4.20 22.28 -3.26
N ASP A 93 4.28 21.49 -2.19
CA ASP A 93 3.95 21.88 -0.81
C ASP A 93 5.21 22.28 -0.02
N ARG A 94 6.17 22.87 -0.72
CA ARG A 94 7.41 23.34 -0.10
C ARG A 94 7.12 24.63 0.65
N ARG A 95 6.91 24.51 1.96
CA ARG A 95 7.19 25.61 2.89
C ARG A 95 8.69 25.69 3.14
#